data_AF-A0A161Z9W5-F1
#
_entry.id   AF-A0A161Z9W5-F1
#
_cell.length_a   1.000
_cell.length_b   1.000
_cell.length_c   1.000
_cell.angle_alpha   90.00
_cell.angle_beta   90.00
_cell.angle_gamma   90.00
#
_symmetry.space_group_name_H-M   'P 1'
#
loop_
_entity.id
_entity.type
_entity.pdbx_description
1 polymer ?
#
loop_
_entity_poly.entity_id
_entity_poly.type
_entity_poly.pdbx_seq_one_letter_code
_entity_poly.pdbx_strand_id
1 'polypeptide(L)'
;MIDTVTAPDRTFSREHRGPRVPTPTYLSSGPQNSVDAAMAALSDAVERTLQEDLAQGMVPTVEQMSVSVVVRPVGSAEDFTAVALLLLSYAHAS
;
A
#
# COMPACT_ATOMS: atom_id res chain seq x y z
N MET A 1 -7.54 -29.25 28.83
CA MET A 1 -6.88 -30.43 28.26
C MET A 1 -7.54 -30.69 26.92
N ILE A 2 -6.85 -30.37 25.83
CA ILE A 2 -7.32 -30.67 24.47
C ILE A 2 -6.14 -31.28 23.73
N ASP A 3 -6.42 -32.44 23.15
CA ASP A 3 -5.54 -33.40 22.51
C ASP A 3 -4.67 -32.84 21.38
N THR A 4 -3.44 -33.35 21.35
CA THR A 4 -2.49 -33.28 20.25
C THR A 4 -3.01 -34.07 19.06
N VAL A 5 -3.26 -33.41 17.91
CA VAL A 5 -3.45 -34.11 16.63
C VAL A 5 -2.29 -33.77 15.69
N THR A 6 -1.62 -34.84 15.29
CA THR A 6 -0.44 -34.99 14.44
C THR A 6 -0.51 -34.18 13.14
N ALA A 7 0.48 -33.30 12.90
CA ALA A 7 0.75 -32.77 11.57
C ALA A 7 1.56 -33.82 10.77
N PRO A 8 1.21 -34.13 9.52
CA PRO A 8 1.98 -35.07 8.72
C PRO A 8 3.26 -34.41 8.20
N ASP A 9 4.35 -35.12 8.47
CA ASP A 9 5.63 -35.00 7.80
C ASP A 9 5.46 -35.23 6.29
N ARG A 10 5.71 -34.20 5.48
CA ARG A 10 6.08 -34.35 4.07
C ARG A 10 7.09 -33.27 3.66
N THR A 11 8.32 -33.72 3.57
CA THR A 11 9.36 -33.22 2.67
C THR A 11 8.78 -32.91 1.28
N PHE A 12 8.70 -31.63 0.93
CA PHE A 12 8.55 -31.17 -0.45
C PHE A 12 9.65 -30.17 -0.78
N SER A 13 10.76 -30.69 -1.31
CA SER A 13 11.60 -29.95 -2.26
C SER A 13 10.78 -29.68 -3.52
N ARG A 14 10.26 -28.46 -3.68
CA ARG A 14 10.00 -27.84 -4.99
C ARG A 14 9.54 -26.39 -4.82
N GLU A 15 10.33 -25.48 -5.36
CA GLU A 15 9.99 -24.11 -5.78
C GLU A 15 8.53 -23.69 -5.52
N HIS A 16 8.23 -23.21 -4.32
CA HIS A 16 6.98 -22.54 -4.05
C HIS A 16 7.23 -21.04 -4.11
N ARG A 17 7.02 -20.46 -5.30
CA ARG A 17 6.50 -19.09 -5.41
C ARG A 17 5.15 -19.08 -4.69
N GLY A 18 5.17 -19.01 -3.36
CA GLY A 18 3.96 -18.77 -2.58
C GLY A 18 3.32 -17.47 -3.07
N PRO A 19 1.99 -17.32 -2.97
CA PRO A 19 1.33 -16.08 -3.33
C PRO A 19 1.96 -14.98 -2.47
N ARG A 20 2.83 -14.16 -3.07
CA ARG A 20 3.35 -12.97 -2.43
C ARG A 20 2.13 -12.10 -2.19
N VAL A 21 1.59 -12.14 -0.98
CA VAL A 21 0.61 -11.16 -0.54
C VAL A 21 1.27 -9.83 -0.82
N PRO A 22 0.76 -9.03 -1.77
CA PRO A 22 1.45 -7.82 -2.15
C PRO A 22 1.49 -6.95 -0.90
N THR A 23 2.69 -6.48 -0.54
CA THR A 23 2.84 -5.61 0.63
C THR A 23 1.95 -4.39 0.36
N PRO A 24 0.94 -4.10 1.20
CA PRO A 24 0.16 -2.90 1.02
C PRO A 24 1.09 -1.70 1.19
N THR A 25 1.23 -0.89 0.14
CA THR A 25 1.95 0.37 0.19
C THR A 25 0.99 1.42 0.70
N TYR A 26 1.27 1.95 1.89
CA TYR A 26 0.49 3.00 2.53
C TYR A 26 1.07 4.35 2.10
N LEU A 27 0.27 5.18 1.44
CA LEU A 27 0.64 6.53 1.06
C LEU A 27 -0.33 7.51 1.72
N SER A 28 0.21 8.49 2.44
CA SER A 28 -0.57 9.52 3.12
C SER A 28 -0.10 10.88 2.65
N SER A 29 -1.04 11.75 2.27
CA SER A 29 -0.77 13.18 2.22
C SER A 29 -0.85 13.77 3.64
N GLY A 30 -0.16 14.89 3.88
CA GLY A 30 -0.23 15.61 5.15
C GLY A 30 -1.54 16.39 5.34
N PRO A 31 -1.70 17.11 6.46
CA PRO A 31 -2.86 17.97 6.69
C PRO A 31 -2.98 19.05 5.60
N GLN A 32 -4.19 19.27 5.11
CA GLN A 32 -4.52 20.31 4.13
C GLN A 32 -5.80 21.06 4.53
N ASN A 33 -5.96 22.25 4.00
CA ASN A 33 -7.11 23.13 4.25
C ASN A 33 -8.38 22.75 3.46
N SER A 34 -8.28 21.81 2.51
CA SER A 34 -9.40 21.36 1.68
C SER A 34 -9.20 19.92 1.20
N VAL A 35 -10.30 19.25 0.84
CA VAL A 35 -10.29 17.90 0.26
C VAL A 35 -9.50 17.87 -1.04
N ASP A 36 -9.72 18.84 -1.93
CA ASP A 36 -9.04 18.89 -3.23
C ASP A 36 -7.52 19.04 -3.07
N ALA A 37 -7.07 19.88 -2.12
CA ALA A 37 -5.65 20.00 -1.80
C ALA A 37 -5.09 18.68 -1.20
N ALA A 38 -5.86 18.00 -0.33
CA ALA A 38 -5.46 16.71 0.23
C ALA A 38 -5.31 15.62 -0.83
N MET A 39 -6.22 15.57 -1.79
CA MET A 39 -6.20 14.65 -2.92
C MET A 39 -5.08 14.96 -3.91
N ALA A 40 -4.84 16.23 -4.23
CA ALA A 40 -3.73 16.66 -5.08
C ALA A 40 -2.38 16.26 -4.45
N ALA A 41 -2.18 16.59 -3.17
CA ALA A 41 -0.96 16.22 -2.45
C ALA A 41 -0.77 14.69 -2.35
N LEU A 42 -1.86 13.92 -2.27
CA LEU A 42 -1.80 12.45 -2.29
C LEU A 42 -1.37 11.93 -3.66
N SER A 43 -1.93 12.49 -4.74
CA SER A 43 -1.53 12.15 -6.12
C SER A 43 -0.04 12.39 -6.34
N ASP A 44 0.48 13.55 -5.90
CA ASP A 44 1.91 13.88 -6.02
C ASP A 44 2.79 12.91 -5.21
N ALA A 45 2.33 12.48 -4.02
CA ALA A 45 3.04 11.51 -3.20
C ALA A 45 3.08 10.13 -3.88
N VAL A 46 1.95 9.69 -4.45
CA VAL A 46 1.87 8.43 -5.21
C VAL A 46 2.78 8.45 -6.42
N GLU A 47 2.73 9.51 -7.22
CA GLU A 47 3.57 9.62 -8.41
C GLU A 47 5.05 9.58 -8.04
N ARG A 48 5.46 10.32 -7.00
CA ARG A 48 6.85 10.31 -6.53
C ARG A 48 7.31 8.92 -6.09
N THR A 49 6.51 8.21 -5.30
CA THR A 49 6.87 6.85 -4.86
C THR A 49 6.96 5.88 -6.03
N LEU A 50 6.03 5.94 -6.99
CA LEU A 50 6.11 5.08 -8.18
C LEU A 50 7.32 5.41 -9.06
N GLN A 51 7.71 6.68 -9.16
CA GLN A 51 8.94 7.09 -9.85
C GLN A 51 10.20 6.60 -9.13
N GLU A 52 10.22 6.61 -7.79
CA GLU A 52 11.32 6.04 -6.99
C GLU A 52 11.46 4.54 -7.22
N ASP A 53 10.34 3.80 -7.24
CA ASP A 53 10.32 2.36 -7.55
C ASP A 53 10.88 2.10 -8.96
N LEU A 54 10.46 2.89 -9.96
CA LEU A 54 10.97 2.80 -11.33
C LEU A 54 12.47 3.09 -11.41
N ALA A 55 12.96 4.08 -10.66
CA ALA A 55 14.39 4.39 -10.59
C ALA A 55 15.22 3.25 -9.96
N GLN A 56 14.59 2.42 -9.12
CA GLN A 56 15.19 1.20 -8.57
C GLN A 56 15.09 -0.02 -9.50
N GLY A 57 14.56 0.16 -10.71
CA GLY A 57 14.37 -0.92 -11.69
C GLY A 57 13.15 -1.81 -11.40
N MET A 58 12.26 -1.36 -10.51
CA MET A 58 11.02 -2.04 -10.16
C MET A 58 9.87 -1.43 -10.95
N VAL A 59 9.09 -2.25 -11.65
CA VAL A 59 7.90 -1.82 -12.40
C VAL A 59 6.65 -2.18 -11.60
N PRO A 60 6.07 -1.23 -10.86
CA PRO A 60 4.84 -1.47 -10.11
C PRO A 60 3.62 -1.58 -11.05
N THR A 61 2.76 -2.55 -10.79
CA THR A 61 1.43 -2.69 -11.38
C THR A 61 0.40 -2.60 -10.26
N VAL A 62 -0.61 -1.74 -10.44
CA VAL A 62 -1.67 -1.53 -9.44
C VAL A 62 -2.69 -2.65 -9.56
N GLU A 63 -2.77 -3.51 -8.54
CA GLU A 63 -3.77 -4.58 -8.44
C GLU A 63 -5.06 -4.06 -7.81
N GLN A 64 -4.93 -3.25 -6.75
CA GLN A 64 -6.05 -2.66 -6.04
C GLN A 64 -5.67 -1.28 -5.50
N MET A 65 -6.66 -0.38 -5.45
CA MET A 65 -6.52 0.96 -4.89
C MET A 65 -7.74 1.29 -4.04
N SER A 66 -7.49 1.80 -2.84
CA SER A 66 -8.52 2.36 -1.96
C SER A 66 -8.06 3.70 -1.43
N VAL A 67 -8.92 4.71 -1.52
CA VAL A 67 -8.63 6.06 -1.05
C VAL A 67 -9.64 6.46 0.00
N SER A 68 -9.18 7.10 1.06
CA SER A 68 -10.02 7.63 2.13
C SER A 68 -9.54 9.02 2.52
N VAL A 69 -10.50 9.90 2.84
CA VAL A 69 -10.20 11.25 3.34
C VAL A 69 -10.65 11.31 4.79
N VAL A 70 -9.71 11.62 5.67
CA VAL A 70 -9.93 11.84 7.10
C VAL A 70 -10.07 13.34 7.31
N VAL A 71 -11.19 13.74 7.91
CA VAL A 71 -11.44 15.12 8.33
C VAL A 71 -11.25 15.22 9.83
N ARG A 72 -10.40 16.15 10.28
CA ARG A 72 -10.16 16.40 11.70
C ARG A 72 -10.50 17.86 12.02
N PRO A 73 -11.39 18.10 12.99
CA PRO A 73 -11.62 19.47 13.47
C PRO A 73 -10.38 19.96 14.23
N VAL A 74 -9.89 21.15 13.87
CA VAL A 74 -8.75 21.82 14.52
C VAL A 74 -9.15 23.25 14.88
N GLY A 75 -9.63 23.44 16.11
CA GLY A 75 -10.14 24.73 16.57
C GLY A 75 -11.40 25.14 15.83
N SER A 76 -11.35 26.24 15.08
CA SER A 76 -12.46 26.73 14.25
C SER A 76 -12.34 26.32 12.77
N ALA A 77 -11.37 25.49 12.42
CA ALA A 77 -11.12 25.03 11.05
C ALA A 77 -11.16 23.49 10.97
N GLU A 78 -11.17 22.97 9.74
CA GLU A 78 -11.06 21.55 9.44
C GLU A 78 -9.74 21.28 8.73
N ASP A 79 -9.03 20.24 9.17
CA ASP A 79 -7.90 19.68 8.48
C ASP A 79 -8.33 18.42 7.71
N PHE A 80 -7.96 18.35 6.44
CA PHE A 80 -8.21 17.23 5.55
C PHE A 80 -6.91 16.44 5.36
N THR A 81 -6.97 15.13 5.43
CA THR A 81 -5.83 14.24 5.23
C THR A 81 -6.28 13.09 4.33
N ALA A 82 -5.67 12.94 3.16
CA ALA A 82 -6.02 11.85 2.24
C ALA A 82 -5.02 10.70 2.39
N VAL A 83 -5.55 9.48 2.39
CA VAL A 83 -4.78 8.25 2.56
C VAL A 83 -5.13 7.30 1.42
N ALA A 84 -4.13 6.80 0.72
CA ALA A 84 -4.26 5.72 -0.25
C ALA A 84 -3.63 4.43 0.28
N LEU A 85 -4.35 3.33 0.06
CA LEU A 85 -3.84 1.98 0.15
C LEU A 85 -3.68 1.44 -1.28
N LEU A 86 -2.44 1.17 -1.65
CA LEU A 86 -2.12 0.57 -2.95
C LEU A 86 -1.63 -0.86 -2.75
N LEU A 87 -2.26 -1.77 -3.46
CA LEU A 87 -1.78 -3.14 -3.61
C LEU A 87 -1.00 -3.20 -4.91
N LEU A 88 0.32 -3.32 -4.82
CA LEU A 88 1.22 -3.30 -5.97
C LEU A 88 1.85 -4.67 -6.22
N SER A 89 1.78 -5.16 -7.45
CA SER A 89 2.63 -6.24 -7.92
C SER A 89 3.85 -5.66 -8.63
N TYR A 90 5.03 -6.27 -8.47
CA TYR A 90 6.27 -5.74 -9.03
C TYR A 90 6.90 -6.72 -10.01
N ALA A 91 7.33 -6.19 -11.15
CA ALA A 91 8.26 -6.84 -12.06
C ALA A 91 9.63 -6.14 -12.01
N HIS A 92 10.71 -6.84 -12.36
CA HIS A 92 11.99 -6.19 -12.62
C HIS A 92 12.02 -5.71 -14.07
N ALA A 93 12.41 -4.45 -14.28
CA ALA A 93 12.71 -3.95 -15.61
C ALA A 93 13.95 -4.71 -16.14
N SER A 94 13.75 -5.50 -17.20
CA SER A 94 14.79 -6.25 -17.90
C SER A 94 15.69 -5.35 -18.75
#